data_AF-A0A521EJB3-F1
#
_entry.id   AF-A0A521EJB3-F1
#
_cell.length_a   1.000
_cell.length_b   1.000
_cell.length_c   1.000
_cell.angle_alpha   90.00
_cell.angle_beta   90.00
_cell.angle_gamma   90.00
#
_symmetry.space_group_name_H-M   'P 1'
#
loop_
_entity.id
_entity.type
_entity.pdbx_description
1 polymer ?
#
loop_
_entity_poly.entity_id
_entity_poly.type
_entity_poly.pdbx_seq_one_letter_code
_entity_poly.pdbx_strand_id
1 'polypeptide(L)'
;MNKEQKQLESIKERLKLYSEILKNLTILLIAVAGGTIGLLFKLSNPIAIPLLVMGLSLTIGILFGIFRLSISIRETLEELKKWEKNS
;
A
#
# COMPACT_ATOMS: atom_id res chain seq x y z
N MET A 1 31.07 8.92 -12.05
CA MET A 1 30.08 8.24 -11.18
C MET A 1 30.12 6.76 -11.46
N ASN A 2 30.40 5.93 -10.45
CA ASN A 2 30.63 4.49 -10.64
C ASN A 2 29.30 3.76 -10.93
N LYS A 3 29.29 2.69 -11.74
CA LYS A 3 28.06 1.97 -12.14
C LYS A 3 27.30 1.40 -10.93
N GLU A 4 28.04 0.99 -9.91
CA GLU A 4 27.54 0.47 -8.63
C GLU A 4 26.73 1.51 -7.84
N GLN A 5 27.20 2.76 -7.80
CA GLN A 5 26.51 3.85 -7.10
C GLN A 5 25.14 4.14 -7.74
N LYS A 6 25.06 4.10 -9.08
CA LYS A 6 23.78 4.28 -9.80
C LYS A 6 22.77 3.18 -9.49
N GLN A 7 23.22 1.93 -9.35
CA GLN A 7 22.32 0.82 -9.02
C GLN A 7 21.79 0.93 -7.59
N LEU A 8 22.67 1.24 -6.63
CA LEU A 8 22.28 1.43 -5.24
C LEU A 8 21.26 2.57 -5.08
N GLU A 9 21.51 3.69 -5.76
CA GLU A 9 20.62 4.86 -5.74
C GLU A 9 19.25 4.52 -6.33
N SER A 10 19.20 3.80 -7.45
CA SER A 10 17.95 3.33 -8.05
C SER A 10 17.13 2.42 -7.11
N ILE A 11 17.79 1.49 -6.39
CA ILE A 11 17.09 0.61 -5.42
C ILE A 11 16.52 1.43 -4.25
N LYS A 12 17.28 2.40 -3.74
CA LYS A 12 16.83 3.30 -2.66
C LYS A 12 15.64 4.15 -3.09
N GLU A 13 15.65 4.71 -4.29
CA GLU A 13 14.52 5.46 -4.85
C GLU A 13 13.25 4.60 -4.97
N ARG A 14 13.38 3.36 -5.46
CA ARG A 14 12.25 2.41 -5.53
C ARG A 14 11.66 2.11 -4.15
N LEU A 15 12.51 1.86 -3.15
CA LEU A 15 12.06 1.62 -1.77
C LEU A 15 11.35 2.84 -1.17
N LYS A 16 11.87 4.04 -1.43
CA LYS A 16 11.22 5.28 -0.99
C LYS A 16 9.84 5.43 -1.62
N LEU A 17 9.73 5.22 -2.94
CA LEU A 17 8.47 5.27 -3.66
C LEU A 17 7.47 4.24 -3.14
N TYR A 18 7.88 2.99 -2.94
CA TYR A 18 7.00 1.97 -2.36
C TYR A 18 6.55 2.32 -0.94
N SER A 19 7.42 2.90 -0.12
CA SER A 19 7.07 3.33 1.24
C SER A 19 6.05 4.48 1.23
N GLU A 20 6.20 5.43 0.32
CA GLU A 20 5.23 6.52 0.12
C GLU A 20 3.87 6.00 -0.35
N ILE A 21 3.85 5.07 -1.31
CA ILE A 21 2.62 4.43 -1.76
C ILE A 21 1.96 3.67 -0.61
N LEU A 22 2.72 2.90 0.17
CA LEU A 22 2.21 2.14 1.31
C LEU A 22 1.58 3.06 2.35
N LYS A 23 2.24 4.18 2.66
CA LYS A 23 1.71 5.21 3.56
C LYS A 23 0.38 5.75 3.05
N ASN A 24 0.31 6.12 1.77
CA ASN A 24 -0.91 6.67 1.17
C ASN A 24 -2.05 5.65 1.13
N LEU A 25 -1.76 4.39 0.81
CA LEU A 25 -2.75 3.30 0.86
C LEU A 25 -3.25 3.06 2.29
N THR A 26 -2.40 3.19 3.29
CA THR A 26 -2.79 3.05 4.70
C THR A 26 -3.73 4.18 5.13
N ILE A 27 -3.42 5.43 4.75
CA ILE A 27 -4.31 6.58 5.00
C ILE A 27 -5.66 6.37 4.32
N LEU A 28 -5.65 5.92 3.06
CA LEU A 28 -6.86 5.62 2.31
C LEU A 28 -7.67 4.49 2.97
N LEU A 29 -7.01 3.42 3.43
CA LEU A 29 -7.67 2.32 4.13
C LEU A 29 -8.40 2.82 5.39
N ILE A 30 -7.76 3.66 6.20
CA ILE A 30 -8.35 4.22 7.42
C ILE A 30 -9.57 5.08 7.06
N ALA A 31 -9.45 5.94 6.05
CA ALA A 31 -10.55 6.80 5.60
C ALA A 31 -11.76 5.99 5.11
N VAL A 32 -11.51 4.98 4.25
CA VAL A 32 -12.56 4.12 3.70
C VAL A 32 -13.17 3.25 4.79
N ALA A 33 -12.37 2.67 5.69
CA ALA A 33 -12.86 1.86 6.80
C ALA A 33 -13.74 2.69 7.75
N GLY A 34 -13.28 3.89 8.15
CA GLY A 34 -14.06 4.80 8.98
C GLY A 34 -15.39 5.22 8.33
N GLY A 35 -15.35 5.59 7.04
CA GLY A 35 -16.56 5.92 6.28
C GLY A 35 -17.53 4.73 6.17
N THR A 36 -17.00 3.54 5.89
CA THR A 36 -17.80 2.30 5.74
C THR A 36 -18.45 1.90 7.06
N ILE A 37 -17.70 1.93 8.17
CA ILE A 37 -18.26 1.67 9.52
C ILE A 37 -19.34 2.70 9.86
N GLY A 38 -19.14 3.97 9.51
CA GLY A 38 -20.14 5.02 9.70
C GLY A 38 -21.46 4.75 8.98
N LEU A 39 -21.43 4.08 7.82
CA LEU A 39 -22.63 3.70 7.08
C LEU A 39 -23.44 2.59 7.76
N LEU A 40 -22.81 1.74 8.57
CA LEU A 40 -23.52 0.73 9.36
C LEU A 40 -24.52 1.38 10.33
N PHE A 41 -24.21 2.57 10.85
CA PHE A 41 -25.13 3.33 11.70
C PHE A 41 -26.24 4.05 10.91
N LYS A 42 -26.18 4.06 9.58
CA LYS A 42 -27.14 4.73 8.68
C LYS A 42 -27.93 3.75 7.81
N LEU A 43 -28.03 2.48 8.23
CA LEU A 43 -28.74 1.42 7.50
C LEU A 43 -30.24 1.71 7.25
N SER A 44 -30.85 2.61 8.02
CA SER A 44 -32.22 3.07 7.79
C SER A 44 -32.37 3.91 6.51
N ASN A 45 -31.27 4.44 5.96
CA ASN A 45 -31.27 5.13 4.68
C ASN A 45 -31.02 4.12 3.55
N PRO A 46 -31.91 4.00 2.55
CA PRO A 46 -31.76 3.02 1.47
C PRO A 46 -30.47 3.20 0.64
N ILE A 47 -29.91 4.41 0.61
CA ILE A 47 -28.65 4.70 -0.10
C ILE A 47 -27.43 4.12 0.64
N ALA A 48 -27.53 3.83 1.94
CA ALA A 48 -26.42 3.29 2.71
C ALA A 48 -26.02 1.88 2.27
N ILE A 49 -26.95 1.06 1.77
CA ILE A 49 -26.68 -0.33 1.38
C ILE A 49 -25.73 -0.40 0.16
N PRO A 50 -26.00 0.29 -0.97
CA PRO A 50 -25.04 0.33 -2.08
C PRO A 50 -23.67 0.90 -1.68
N LEU A 51 -23.65 1.96 -0.87
CA LEU A 51 -22.42 2.57 -0.38
C LEU A 51 -21.61 1.64 0.52
N LEU A 52 -22.27 0.81 1.35
CA LEU A 52 -21.62 -0.21 2.15
C LEU A 52 -20.95 -1.27 1.28
N VAL A 53 -21.64 -1.77 0.27
CA VAL A 53 -21.08 -2.75 -0.69
C VAL A 53 -19.86 -2.15 -1.39
N MET A 54 -19.96 -0.89 -1.84
CA MET A 54 -18.85 -0.18 -2.47
C MET A 54 -17.67 0.00 -1.48
N GLY A 55 -17.93 0.46 -0.26
CA GLY A 55 -16.92 0.67 0.78
C GLY A 55 -16.18 -0.62 1.16
N LEU A 56 -16.92 -1.73 1.32
CA LEU A 56 -16.34 -3.05 1.58
C LEU A 56 -15.48 -3.54 0.41
N SER A 57 -15.97 -3.42 -0.84
CA SER A 57 -15.22 -3.81 -2.03
C SER A 57 -13.91 -3.01 -2.16
N LEU A 58 -13.96 -1.71 -1.91
CA LEU A 58 -12.81 -0.83 -1.94
C LEU A 58 -11.81 -1.17 -0.82
N THR A 59 -12.31 -1.46 0.38
CA THR A 59 -11.49 -1.92 1.52
C THR A 59 -10.70 -3.18 1.17
N ILE A 60 -11.36 -4.18 0.57
CA ILE A 60 -10.71 -5.43 0.12
C ILE A 60 -9.64 -5.13 -0.94
N GLY A 61 -9.96 -4.28 -1.92
CA GLY A 61 -9.01 -3.87 -2.96
C GLY A 61 -7.76 -3.17 -2.41
N ILE A 62 -7.95 -2.27 -1.44
CA ILE A 62 -6.83 -1.57 -0.78
C ILE A 62 -5.98 -2.55 0.03
N LEU A 63 -6.59 -3.46 0.79
CA LEU A 63 -5.87 -4.49 1.55
C LEU A 63 -5.02 -5.37 0.63
N PHE A 64 -5.57 -5.78 -0.52
CA PHE A 64 -4.83 -6.55 -1.51
C PHE A 64 -3.66 -5.75 -2.10
N GLY A 65 -3.86 -4.46 -2.38
CA GLY A 65 -2.80 -3.55 -2.84
C GLY A 65 -1.67 -3.42 -1.81
N ILE A 66 -2.00 -3.22 -0.54
CA ILE A 66 -1.04 -3.16 0.58
C ILE A 66 -0.26 -4.47 0.69
N PHE A 67 -0.94 -5.62 0.60
CA PHE A 67 -0.31 -6.93 0.68
C PHE A 67 0.71 -7.14 -0.45
N ARG A 68 0.33 -6.89 -1.71
CA ARG A 68 1.25 -6.98 -2.85
C ARG A 68 2.44 -6.04 -2.73
N LEU A 69 2.19 -4.79 -2.35
CA LEU A 69 3.25 -3.80 -2.19
C LEU A 69 4.24 -4.20 -1.09
N SER A 70 3.74 -4.78 0.01
CA SER A 70 4.58 -5.29 1.09
C SER A 70 5.51 -6.41 0.64
N ILE A 71 5.04 -7.28 -0.27
CA ILE A 71 5.88 -8.32 -0.90
C ILE A 71 6.96 -7.66 -1.76
N SER A 72 6.60 -6.71 -2.63
CA SER A 72 7.58 -6.03 -3.49
C SER A 72 8.63 -5.24 -2.70
N ILE A 73 8.26 -4.64 -1.56
CA ILE A 73 9.22 -4.00 -0.66
C ILE A 73 10.19 -5.03 -0.08
N ARG A 74 9.69 -6.18 0.40
CA ARG A 74 10.54 -7.25 0.94
C ARG A 74 11.53 -7.77 -0.10
N GLU A 75 11.05 -8.05 -1.31
CA GLU A 75 11.90 -8.49 -2.43
C GLU A 75 13.00 -7.46 -2.73
N THR A 76 12.64 -6.17 -2.80
CA THR A 76 13.61 -5.09 -3.08
C THR A 76 14.62 -4.92 -1.94
N LEU A 77 14.21 -5.11 -0.68
CA LEU A 77 15.11 -5.11 0.48
C LEU A 77 16.06 -6.32 0.47
N GLU A 78 15.58 -7.49 0.04
CA GLU A 78 16.41 -8.68 -0.11
C GLU A 78 17.44 -8.52 -1.23
N GLU A 79 17.07 -7.91 -2.35
CA GLU A 79 18.01 -7.53 -3.42
C GLU A 79 19.10 -6.59 -2.90
N LEU A 80 18.71 -5.55 -2.15
CA LEU A 80 19.65 -4.61 -1.53
C LEU A 80 20.63 -5.32 -0.59
N LYS A 81 20.12 -6.22 0.26
CA LYS A 81 20.94 -6.98 1.22
C LYS A 81 21.90 -7.96 0.53
N LYS A 82 21.48 -8.59 -0.56
CA LYS A 82 22.36 -9.45 -1.38
C LYS A 82 23.46 -8.63 -2.03
N TRP A 83 23.15 -7.42 -2.50
CA TRP A 83 24.12 -6.52 -3.08
C TRP A 83 25.18 -6.08 -2.05
N GLU A 84 24.75 -5.68 -0.85
CA GLU A 84 25.65 -5.33 0.27
C GLU A 84 26.57 -6.48 0.68
N LYS A 85 26.09 -7.74 0.62
CA LYS A 85 26.88 -8.92 1.00
C LYS A 85 27.91 -9.35 -0.06
N ASN A 86 27.70 -8.97 -1.32
CA ASN A 86 28.54 -9.35 -2.46
C ASN A 86 29.49 -8.24 -2.91
N SER A 87 29.41 -7.05 -2.31
CA SER A 87 30.27 -5.89 -2.56
C SER A 87 31.34 -5.74 -1.49
#